data_AF-A0A926K0P2-F1
#
_entry.id   AF-A0A926K0P2-F1
#
_cell.length_a   1.000
_cell.length_b   1.000
_cell.length_c   1.000
_cell.angle_alpha   90.00
_cell.angle_beta   90.00
_cell.angle_gamma   90.00
#
_symmetry.space_group_name_H-M   'P 1'
#
loop_
_entity.id
_entity.type
_entity.pdbx_description
1 polymer ?
#
loop_
_entity_poly.entity_id
_entity_poly.type
_entity_poly.pdbx_seq_one_letter_code
_entity_poly.pdbx_strand_id
1 'polypeptide(L)' 'MKRVLGLAVGLYLAAAVVGLVRERAGLIACGCADDCWCHRPGLRVFRWVFPRGHKSAWTGRPKSTLES' A
#
# COMPACT_ATOMS: atom_id res chain seq x y z
N MET A 1 20.60 7.72 20.37
CA MET A 1 19.16 7.51 20.12
C MET A 1 18.58 8.45 19.06
N LYS A 2 18.75 9.78 19.14
CA LYS A 2 18.26 10.74 18.13
C LYS A 2 18.70 10.43 16.68
N ARG A 3 19.94 9.97 16.48
CA ARG A 3 20.47 9.60 15.15
C ARG A 3 19.76 8.39 14.52
N VAL A 4 19.48 7.37 15.33
CA VAL A 4 18.76 6.16 14.90
C VAL A 4 17.31 6.51 14.57
N LEU A 5 16.68 7.37 15.37
CA LEU A 5 15.33 7.86 15.09
C LEU A 5 15.28 8.65 13.76
N GLY A 6 16.27 9.52 13.53
CA GLY A 6 16.37 10.27 12.27
C GLY A 6 16.55 9.36 11.04
N LEU A 7 17.37 8.31 11.16
CA LEU A 7 17.55 7.31 10.10
C LEU A 7 16.27 6.51 9.85
N ALA A 8 15.57 6.09 10.90
CA ALA A 8 14.29 5.39 10.77
C ALA A 8 13.24 6.25 10.07
N VAL A 9 13.13 7.53 10.44
CA VAL A 9 12.22 8.48 9.77
C VAL A 9 12.64 8.72 8.32
N GLY A 10 13.94 8.86 8.05
CA GLY A 10 14.46 9.04 6.69
C GLY A 10 14.15 7.85 5.78
N LEU A 11 14.43 6.63 6.24
CA LEU A 11 14.09 5.39 5.51
C LEU A 11 12.58 5.25 5.29
N TYR A 12 11.79 5.60 6.30
CA TYR A 12 10.33 5.57 6.23
C TYR A 12 9.80 6.52 5.15
N LEU A 13 10.31 7.75 5.08
CA LEU A 13 9.94 8.71 4.05
C LEU A 13 10.43 8.28 2.66
N ALA A 14 11.65 7.75 2.56
CA ALA A 14 12.19 7.24 1.31
C ALA A 14 11.32 6.11 0.73
N ALA A 15 10.89 5.16 1.57
CA ALA A 15 9.99 4.08 1.16
C ALA A 15 8.64 4.60 0.65
N ALA A 16 8.07 5.63 1.30
CA ALA A 16 6.82 6.25 0.87
C ALA A 16 6.95 6.91 -0.51
N VAL A 17 8.05 7.64 -0.73
CA VAL A 17 8.32 8.29 -2.03
C VAL A 17 8.54 7.24 -3.13
N VAL A 18 9.32 6.19 -2.86
CA VAL A 18 9.54 5.10 -3.83
C VAL A 18 8.23 4.41 -4.21
N GLY A 19 7.37 4.10 -3.24
CA GLY A 19 6.04 3.52 -3.50
C GLY A 19 5.17 4.43 -4.37
N LEU A 20 5.18 5.74 -4.11
CA LEU A 20 4.43 6.71 -4.89
C LEU A 20 4.95 6.82 -6.34
N VAL A 21 6.27 6.84 -6.53
CA VAL A 21 6.89 6.91 -7.86
C VAL A 21 6.56 5.65 -8.66
N ARG A 22 6.68 4.46 -8.05
CA ARG A 22 6.35 3.19 -8.70
C ARG A 22 4.87 3.10 -9.08
N GLU A 23 3.98 3.63 -8.25
CA GLU A 23 2.55 3.68 -8.55
C GLU A 23 2.25 4.64 -9.71
N ARG A 24 2.87 5.83 -9.73
CA ARG A 24 2.73 6.78 -10.85
C ARG A 24 3.33 6.26 -12.16
N ALA A 25 4.38 5.46 -12.06
CA ALA A 25 4.98 4.77 -13.20
C ALA A 25 4.16 3.54 -13.65
N GLY A 26 3.06 3.21 -12.97
CA GLY A 26 2.23 2.03 -13.27
C GLY A 26 2.89 0.69 -12.96
N LEU A 27 4.04 0.68 -12.27
CA LEU A 27 4.80 -0.53 -11.93
C LEU A 27 4.16 -1.32 -10.79
N ILE A 28 3.36 -0.65 -9.96
CA ILE A 28 2.56 -1.26 -8.89
C ILE A 28 1.19 -0.59 -8.90
N ALA A 29 0.14 -1.39 -8.69
CA ALA A 29 -1.23 -0.90 -8.57
C ALA A 29 -1.82 -1.41 -7.26
N CYS A 30 -2.60 -0.56 -6.61
CA CYS A 30 -3.28 -0.92 -5.38
C CYS A 30 -4.57 -1.68 -5.70
N GLY A 31 -4.60 -2.98 -5.41
CA GLY A 31 -5.81 -3.82 -5.52
C GLY A 31 -6.71 -3.79 -4.27
N CYS A 32 -6.63 -2.74 -3.45
CA CYS A 32 -7.47 -2.60 -2.26
C CYS A 32 -8.87 -2.13 -2.62
N ALA A 33 -9.86 -2.48 -1.79
CA ALA A 33 -11.22 -1.97 -1.93
C ALA A 33 -11.24 -0.44 -1.77
N ASP A 34 -12.22 0.23 -2.38
CA ASP A 34 -12.38 1.68 -2.29
C ASP A 34 -12.63 2.16 -0.85
N ASP A 35 -13.21 1.31 0.00
CA ASP A 35 -13.41 1.58 1.43
C ASP A 35 -12.15 1.36 2.29
N CYS A 36 -11.03 0.93 1.67
CA CYS A 36 -9.80 0.70 2.40
C CYS A 36 -9.20 2.03 2.88
N TRP A 37 -8.64 2.02 4.09
CA TRP A 37 -8.01 3.20 4.70
C TRP A 37 -6.90 3.79 3.82
N CYS A 38 -6.27 2.99 2.95
CA CYS A 38 -5.25 3.45 2.03
C CYS A 38 -5.78 4.39 0.95
N HIS A 39 -7.10 4.46 0.72
CA HIS A 39 -7.70 5.39 -0.24
C HIS A 39 -7.98 6.78 0.37
N ARG A 40 -7.88 6.92 1.71
CA ARG A 40 -8.14 8.21 2.37
C ARG A 40 -7.08 9.27 2.02
N PRO A 41 -7.50 10.52 1.75
CA PRO A 41 -6.58 11.62 1.49
C PRO A 41 -5.65 11.82 2.69
N GLY A 42 -4.34 11.93 2.42
CA GLY A 42 -3.29 12.00 3.44
C GLY A 42 -2.65 10.65 3.82
N LEU A 43 -3.41 9.55 3.83
CA LEU A 43 -2.90 8.21 4.18
C LEU A 43 -2.44 7.38 2.97
N ARG A 44 -2.83 7.80 1.76
CA ARG A 44 -2.53 7.13 0.50
C ARG A 44 -1.05 6.92 0.21
N VAL A 45 -0.22 7.88 0.62
CA VAL A 45 1.25 7.83 0.47
C VAL A 45 1.90 6.85 1.46
N PHE A 46 1.27 6.62 2.61
CA PHE A 46 1.77 5.72 3.64
C PHE A 46 1.33 4.27 3.44
N ARG A 47 0.50 3.98 2.43
CA ARG A 47 -0.02 2.62 2.19
C ARG A 47 1.07 1.56 2.02
N TRP A 48 2.24 1.94 1.51
CA TRP A 48 3.36 1.03 1.25
C TRP A 48 4.32 0.86 2.42
N VAL A 49 4.16 1.68 3.47
CA VAL A 49 5.09 1.73 4.61
C VAL A 49 4.41 1.33 5.91
N PHE A 50 3.10 1.57 6.03
CA PHE A 50 2.35 1.18 7.22
C PHE A 50 2.05 -0.33 7.19
N PRO A 51 2.42 -1.10 8.24
CA PRO A 51 2.12 -2.53 8.33
C PRO A 51 0.66 -2.81 8.73
N ARG A 52 -0.26 -1.87 8.49
CA ARG A 52 -1.69 -2.05 8.78
C ARG A 52 -2.31 -2.91 7.69
N GLY A 53 -3.10 -3.90 8.09
CA GLY A 53 -3.82 -4.77 7.15
C GLY A 53 -4.65 -3.96 6.14
N HIS A 54 -4.56 -4.34 4.87
CA HIS A 54 -5.34 -3.76 3.79
C HIS A 54 -6.62 -4.58 3.56
N LYS A 55 -7.73 -3.90 3.26
CA LYS A 55 -8.89 -4.57 2.66
C LYS A 55 -8.63 -4.74 1.17
N SER A 56 -8.58 -5.98 0.70
CA SER A 56 -8.52 -6.27 -0.74
C SER A 56 -9.86 -5.94 -1.40
N ALA A 57 -9.84 -5.50 -2.66
CA ALA A 57 -11.04 -5.36 -3.50
C ALA A 57 -11.61 -6.72 -3.94
N TRP A 58 -10.93 -7.80 -3.57
CA TRP A 58 -11.35 -9.15 -3.89
C TRP A 58 -12.58 -9.50 -3.06
N THR A 59 -13.75 -9.46 -3.70
CA THR A 59 -15.05 -9.81 -3.10
C THR A 59 -15.30 -11.32 -3.03
N GLY A 60 -14.30 -12.15 -3.31
CA GLY A 60 -14.48 -13.59 -3.34
C GLY A 60 -15.42 -14.02 -4.46
N ARG A 61 -14.92 -14.07 -5.71
CA ARG A 61 -15.57 -14.95 -6.68
C ARG A 61 -15.28 -16.39 -6.22
N PRO A 62 -16.28 -17.19 -5.80
CA PRO A 62 -16.02 -18.58 -5.46
C PRO A 62 -15.41 -19.29 -6.68
N LYS A 63 -14.39 -20.12 -6.43
CA LYS A 63 -13.71 -20.92 -7.45
C LYS A 63 -14.63 -22.07 -7.91
N SER A 64 -15.73 -21.76 -8.59
CA SER A 64 -16.68 -22.76 -9.11
C SER A 64 -16.68 -22.86 -10.64
N THR A 65 -15.62 -22.43 -11.33
CA THR A 65 -15.58 -22.42 -12.81
C THR A 65 -14.20 -22.72 -13.38
N LEU A 66 -13.50 -23.71 -12.81
CA LEU A 66 -12.28 -24.29 -13.39
C LEU A 66 -12.33 -25.82 -13.37
N GLU A 67 -13.51 -26.39 -13.60
CA GLU A 67 -13.69 -27.79 -13.99
C GLU A 67 -14.68 -27.82 -15.16
N SER A 68 -14.13 -27.92 -16.37
CA SER A 68 -14.83 -28.28 -17.60
C SER A 68 -13.87 -29.03 -18.49
#